data_AF-A0A3M1F5Y9-F1
#
_entry.id   AF-A0A3M1F5Y9-F1
#
_cell.length_a   1.000
_cell.length_b   1.000
_cell.length_c   1.000
_cell.angle_alpha   90.00
_cell.angle_beta   90.00
_cell.angle_gamma   90.00
#
_symmetry.space_group_name_H-M   'P 1'
#
loop_
_entity.id
_entity.type
_entity.pdbx_description
1 polymer ?
#
loop_
_entity_poly.entity_id
_entity_poly.type
_entity_poly.pdbx_seq_one_letter_code
_entity_poly.pdbx_strand_id
1 'polypeptide(L)'
;MALLLVPASLLDLFRGDGIYCSQHPWHRPPPARGKGDRFDPRAEWRRGSGKKGREETMWMKLFHILFVLWFAGGVLAAPIVRVRLKRAEGLRERVFALQLLDRLQKLLVLPGLLLAGLFGFGLLHTGGYGFRHGWVHLSIAIYLLLLLLNFAYITPQLRKRVMAAEASKEAGEETEALRALLDDKKFGMLADINAIALLLLSLLMTLKPF
;
A
#
# COMPACT_ATOMS: atom_id res chain seq x y z
N MET A 1 16.67 -2.93 -24.90
CA MET A 1 17.19 -4.22 -24.39
C MET A 1 18.48 -3.94 -23.62
N ALA A 2 18.35 -3.39 -22.42
CA ALA A 2 19.48 -3.10 -21.54
C ALA A 2 19.33 -4.04 -20.33
N LEU A 3 20.06 -5.16 -20.38
CA LEU A 3 20.25 -6.03 -19.23
C LEU A 3 20.98 -5.20 -18.16
N LEU A 4 20.31 -4.97 -17.04
CA LEU A 4 20.89 -4.41 -15.83
C LEU A 4 21.88 -5.41 -15.25
N LEU A 5 23.16 -5.10 -15.38
CA LEU A 5 24.25 -5.65 -14.58
C LEU A 5 24.01 -5.26 -13.12
N VAL A 6 23.50 -6.20 -12.33
CA VAL A 6 23.49 -6.08 -10.87
C VAL A 6 24.93 -6.33 -10.39
N PRO A 7 25.57 -5.37 -9.70
CA PRO A 7 26.94 -5.54 -9.22
C PRO A 7 27.00 -6.64 -8.15
N ALA A 8 28.01 -7.50 -8.25
CA ALA A 8 28.22 -8.66 -7.36
C ALA A 8 28.32 -8.29 -5.87
N SER A 9 28.63 -7.03 -5.55
CA SER A 9 28.66 -6.51 -4.18
C SER A 9 27.29 -6.42 -3.50
N LEU A 10 26.18 -6.49 -4.24
CA LEU A 10 24.83 -6.51 -3.65
C LEU A 10 24.40 -7.90 -3.14
N LEU A 11 25.11 -8.97 -3.53
CA LEU A 11 24.85 -10.33 -3.07
C LEU A 11 25.49 -10.64 -1.70
N ASP A 12 26.54 -9.92 -1.31
CA ASP A 12 27.16 -10.10 0.01
C ASP A 12 26.34 -9.45 1.14
N LEU A 13 25.41 -8.54 0.84
CA LEU A 13 24.48 -7.99 1.85
C LEU A 13 23.38 -8.99 2.28
N PHE A 14 23.24 -10.12 1.57
CA PHE A 14 22.34 -11.22 1.93
C PHE A 14 23.05 -12.43 2.55
N ARG A 15 24.38 -12.39 2.69
CA ARG A 15 25.15 -13.41 3.39
C ARG A 15 25.09 -13.11 4.90
N GLY A 16 23.93 -13.40 5.47
CA GLY A 16 23.66 -13.33 6.92
C GLY A 16 24.43 -14.43 7.65
N ASP A 17 25.71 -14.17 7.89
CA ASP A 17 26.50 -14.92 8.85
C ASP A 17 26.09 -14.51 10.27
N GLY A 18 25.57 -15.48 11.01
CA GLY A 18 25.67 -15.48 12.47
C GLY A 18 24.36 -15.29 13.23
N ILE A 19 24.00 -16.36 13.93
CA ILE A 19 23.68 -16.45 15.37
C ILE A 19 22.40 -17.29 15.59
N TYR A 20 22.56 -18.30 16.46
CA TYR A 20 21.60 -19.29 16.97
C TYR A 20 21.54 -20.68 16.31
N CYS A 21 22.67 -21.38 16.29
CA CYS A 21 22.68 -22.83 16.56
C CYS A 21 23.19 -23.06 18.00
N SER A 22 22.47 -22.50 18.99
CA SER A 22 22.62 -22.90 20.38
C SER A 22 21.90 -24.24 20.57
N GLN A 23 22.69 -25.31 20.63
CA GLN A 23 22.49 -26.46 21.52
C GLN A 23 21.07 -27.05 21.56
N HIS A 24 20.87 -28.11 20.78
CA HIS A 24 19.81 -29.10 21.02
C HIS A 24 19.86 -29.63 22.46
N PRO A 25 18.81 -29.47 23.29
CA PRO A 25 18.68 -30.13 24.57
C PRO A 25 17.78 -31.37 24.40
N TRP A 26 18.27 -32.43 23.75
CA TRP A 26 17.56 -33.71 23.68
C TRP A 26 17.73 -34.58 24.93
N HIS A 27 18.45 -34.09 25.95
CA HIS A 27 18.55 -34.74 27.26
C HIS A 27 17.71 -33.99 28.31
N ARG A 28 16.38 -34.05 28.19
CA ARG A 28 15.52 -33.83 29.36
C ARG A 28 15.14 -35.19 29.92
N PRO A 29 15.51 -35.53 31.17
CA PRO A 29 14.99 -36.73 31.82
C PRO A 29 13.45 -36.64 31.89
N PRO A 30 12.73 -37.77 31.85
CA PRO A 30 11.28 -37.77 32.03
C PRO A 30 10.94 -37.10 33.38
N PRO A 31 9.94 -36.21 33.42
CA PRO A 31 9.55 -35.59 34.68
C PRO A 31 9.12 -36.68 35.65
N ALA A 32 9.72 -36.66 36.84
CA ALA A 32 9.32 -37.50 37.95
C ALA A 32 7.81 -37.33 38.17
N ARG A 33 7.08 -38.45 38.07
CA ARG A 33 5.63 -38.54 38.28
C ARG A 33 5.34 -38.36 39.77
N GLY A 34 5.50 -37.14 40.27
CA GLY A 34 5.29 -36.74 41.66
C GLY A 34 3.87 -36.23 41.88
N LYS A 35 3.11 -36.95 42.70
CA LYS A 35 1.75 -36.66 43.17
C LYS A 35 1.59 -35.20 43.61
N GLY A 36 0.65 -34.48 43.01
CA GLY A 36 0.32 -33.13 43.48
C GLY A 36 -0.13 -32.19 42.37
N ASP A 37 -1.05 -32.65 41.53
CA ASP A 37 -1.80 -31.89 40.54
C ASP A 37 -2.76 -30.94 41.28
N ARG A 38 -2.17 -29.97 41.98
CA ARG A 38 -2.84 -28.75 42.41
C ARG A 38 -3.25 -28.05 41.13
N PHE A 39 -4.53 -28.19 40.79
CA PHE A 39 -5.21 -27.35 39.81
C PHE A 39 -4.90 -25.89 40.18
N ASP A 40 -4.03 -25.23 39.40
CA ASP A 40 -3.77 -23.80 39.50
C ASP A 40 -4.72 -23.07 38.54
N PRO A 41 -5.87 -22.56 39.03
CA PRO A 41 -6.81 -21.85 38.18
C PRO A 41 -6.18 -20.63 37.48
N ARG A 42 -5.09 -20.04 38.00
CA ARG A 42 -4.44 -18.87 37.37
C ARG A 42 -3.72 -19.23 36.07
N ALA A 43 -3.27 -20.47 35.90
CA ALA A 43 -2.63 -20.94 34.68
C ALA A 43 -3.61 -21.10 33.49
N GLU A 44 -4.91 -21.24 33.78
CA GLU A 44 -5.97 -21.30 32.78
C GLU A 44 -6.35 -19.90 32.28
N TRP A 45 -6.51 -18.93 33.20
CA TRP A 45 -6.81 -17.53 32.86
C TRP A 45 -5.73 -16.88 31.97
N ARG A 46 -4.43 -17.22 32.16
CA ARG A 46 -3.33 -16.75 31.28
C ARG A 46 -3.38 -17.34 29.86
N ARG A 47 -3.97 -18.53 29.65
CA ARG A 47 -4.08 -19.15 28.33
C ARG A 47 -5.24 -18.58 27.50
N GLY A 48 -6.31 -18.10 28.16
CA GLY A 48 -7.46 -17.49 27.48
C GLY A 48 -7.20 -16.07 26.99
N SER A 49 -6.55 -15.22 27.79
CA SER A 49 -6.34 -13.80 27.45
C SER A 49 -5.34 -13.58 26.29
N GLY A 50 -4.33 -14.44 26.14
CA GLY A 50 -3.35 -14.36 25.06
C GLY A 50 -3.87 -14.76 23.67
N LYS A 51 -5.01 -15.46 23.58
CA LYS A 51 -5.61 -15.81 22.27
C LYS A 51 -6.33 -14.61 21.65
N LYS A 52 -7.11 -13.88 22.46
CA LYS A 52 -7.95 -12.77 21.99
C LYS A 52 -7.14 -11.64 21.33
N GLY A 53 -6.03 -11.22 21.94
CA GLY A 53 -5.16 -10.17 21.36
C GLY A 53 -4.43 -10.59 20.08
N ARG A 54 -4.16 -11.89 19.88
CA ARG A 54 -3.52 -12.40 18.65
C ARG A 54 -4.50 -12.45 17.48
N GLU A 55 -5.76 -12.80 17.73
CA GLU A 55 -6.81 -12.82 16.71
C GLU A 55 -7.17 -11.41 16.23
N GLU A 56 -7.31 -10.44 17.15
CA GLU A 56 -7.59 -9.04 16.80
C GLU A 56 -6.47 -8.43 15.92
N THR A 57 -5.21 -8.69 16.27
CA THR A 57 -4.06 -8.22 15.48
C THR A 57 -4.00 -8.89 14.10
N MET A 58 -4.41 -10.16 13.99
CA MET A 58 -4.44 -10.90 12.72
C MET A 58 -5.49 -10.32 11.76
N TRP A 59 -6.69 -10.03 12.25
CA TRP A 59 -7.75 -9.41 11.44
C TRP A 59 -7.35 -8.01 10.96
N MET A 60 -6.75 -7.19 11.82
CA MET A 60 -6.27 -5.86 11.42
C MET A 60 -5.20 -5.95 10.31
N LYS A 61 -4.27 -6.90 10.41
CA LYS A 61 -3.26 -7.16 9.36
C LYS A 61 -3.90 -7.59 8.05
N LEU A 62 -4.86 -8.51 8.11
CA LEU A 62 -5.59 -8.97 6.93
C LEU A 62 -6.31 -7.82 6.23
N PHE A 63 -7.08 -7.01 6.98
CA PHE A 63 -7.77 -5.85 6.42
C PHE A 63 -6.80 -4.82 5.85
N HIS A 64 -5.70 -4.52 6.56
CA HIS A 64 -4.68 -3.61 6.07
C HIS A 64 -4.12 -4.08 4.70
N ILE A 65 -3.70 -5.35 4.60
CA ILE A 65 -3.16 -5.90 3.35
C ILE A 65 -4.22 -5.88 2.24
N LEU A 66 -5.47 -6.25 2.55
CA LEU A 66 -6.56 -6.22 1.59
C LEU A 66 -6.80 -4.81 1.04
N PHE A 67 -6.84 -3.79 1.89
CA PHE A 67 -7.04 -2.41 1.47
C PHE A 67 -5.82 -1.81 0.77
N VAL A 68 -4.60 -2.24 1.12
CA VAL A 68 -3.39 -1.88 0.37
C VAL A 68 -3.44 -2.46 -1.04
N LEU A 69 -3.84 -3.73 -1.20
CA LEU A 69 -4.02 -4.35 -2.53
C LEU A 69 -5.14 -3.68 -3.32
N TRP A 70 -6.24 -3.33 -2.67
CA TRP A 70 -7.35 -2.56 -3.26
C TRP A 70 -6.86 -1.21 -3.80
N PHE A 71 -6.13 -0.45 -2.97
CA PHE A 71 -5.51 0.83 -3.34
C PHE A 71 -4.52 0.64 -4.49
N ALA A 72 -3.65 -0.35 -4.40
CA ALA A 72 -2.65 -0.66 -5.41
C ALA A 72 -3.28 -1.01 -6.77
N GLY A 73 -4.38 -1.77 -6.77
CA GLY A 73 -5.14 -2.06 -7.98
C GLY A 73 -5.59 -0.80 -8.72
N GLY A 74 -6.09 0.20 -7.99
CA GLY A 74 -6.48 1.49 -8.57
C GLY A 74 -5.31 2.28 -9.13
N VAL A 75 -4.22 2.39 -8.36
CA VAL A 75 -3.02 3.14 -8.76
C VAL A 75 -2.30 2.49 -9.95
N LEU A 76 -2.21 1.16 -9.99
CA LEU A 76 -1.55 0.42 -11.07
C LEU A 76 -2.41 0.30 -12.34
N ALA A 77 -3.74 0.33 -12.21
CA ALA A 77 -4.63 0.38 -13.37
C ALA A 77 -4.60 1.75 -14.08
N ALA A 78 -4.39 2.85 -13.35
CA ALA A 78 -4.43 4.20 -13.90
C ALA A 78 -3.43 4.46 -15.05
N PRO A 79 -2.15 4.03 -14.99
CA PRO A 79 -1.21 4.12 -16.11
C PRO A 79 -1.72 3.43 -17.39
N ILE A 80 -2.36 2.26 -17.27
CA ILE A 80 -2.89 1.51 -18.41
C ILE A 80 -3.97 2.33 -19.12
N VAL A 81 -4.92 2.88 -18.35
CA VAL A 81 -6.00 3.72 -18.88
C VAL A 81 -5.43 5.02 -19.46
N ARG A 82 -4.40 5.62 -18.84
CA ARG A 82 -3.72 6.81 -19.39
C ARG A 82 -2.99 6.54 -20.70
N VAL A 83 -2.36 5.38 -20.87
CA VAL A 83 -1.75 5.00 -22.15
C VAL A 83 -2.83 4.84 -23.22
N ARG A 84 -3.98 4.27 -22.88
CA ARG A 84 -5.14 4.19 -23.79
C ARG A 84 -5.68 5.58 -24.14
N LEU A 85 -5.81 6.48 -23.17
CA LEU A 85 -6.21 7.87 -23.38
C LEU A 85 -5.28 8.60 -24.37
N LYS A 86 -3.96 8.40 -24.25
CA LYS A 86 -2.97 9.01 -25.16
C LYS A 86 -3.04 8.47 -26.60
N ARG A 87 -3.52 7.23 -26.77
CA ARG A 87 -3.66 6.57 -28.09
C ARG A 87 -5.05 6.76 -28.70
N ALA A 88 -5.99 7.37 -27.96
CA ALA A 88 -7.34 7.56 -28.42
C ALA A 88 -7.40 8.67 -29.49
N GLU A 89 -7.86 8.31 -30.67
CA GLU A 89 -8.06 9.24 -31.80
C GLU A 89 -9.43 9.91 -31.72
N GLY A 90 -10.44 9.23 -31.16
CA GLY A 90 -11.80 9.73 -31.05
C GLY A 90 -12.12 10.43 -29.72
N LEU A 91 -12.92 11.49 -29.78
CA LEU A 91 -13.42 12.22 -28.60
C LEU A 91 -14.16 11.30 -27.62
N ARG A 92 -15.03 10.41 -28.13
CA ARG A 92 -15.81 9.47 -27.30
C ARG A 92 -14.92 8.55 -26.47
N GLU A 93 -13.82 8.07 -27.05
CA GLU A 93 -12.86 7.21 -26.35
C GLU A 93 -12.10 7.98 -25.28
N ARG A 94 -11.70 9.22 -25.55
CA ARG A 94 -11.03 10.10 -24.58
C ARG A 94 -11.93 10.38 -23.37
N VAL A 95 -13.20 10.70 -23.62
CA VAL A 95 -14.21 10.94 -22.57
C VAL A 95 -14.39 9.69 -21.71
N PHE A 96 -14.55 8.52 -22.35
CA PHE A 96 -14.70 7.26 -21.62
C PHE A 96 -13.47 6.93 -20.76
N ALA A 97 -12.25 7.12 -21.29
CA ALA A 97 -11.02 6.87 -20.55
C ALA A 97 -10.88 7.81 -19.34
N LEU A 98 -11.25 9.09 -19.46
CA LEU A 98 -11.24 10.04 -18.34
C LEU A 98 -12.28 9.69 -17.27
N GLN A 99 -13.49 9.30 -17.68
CA GLN A 99 -14.52 8.82 -16.75
C GLN A 99 -14.09 7.54 -16.03
N LEU A 100 -13.41 6.63 -16.74
CA LEU A 100 -12.88 5.42 -16.14
C LEU A 100 -11.79 5.74 -15.10
N LEU A 101 -10.87 6.67 -15.41
CA LEU A 101 -9.88 7.15 -14.44
C LEU A 101 -10.54 7.73 -13.19
N ASP A 102 -11.58 8.57 -13.35
CA ASP A 102 -12.30 9.16 -12.21
C ASP A 102 -13.01 8.11 -11.36
N ARG A 103 -13.59 7.08 -11.98
CA ARG A 103 -14.16 5.93 -11.26
C ARG A 103 -13.10 5.13 -10.51
N LEU A 104 -11.95 4.83 -11.14
CA LEU A 104 -10.83 4.18 -10.45
C LEU A 104 -10.36 5.02 -9.25
N GLN A 105 -10.28 6.33 -9.42
CA GLN A 105 -9.88 7.23 -8.34
C GLN A 105 -10.88 7.20 -7.17
N LYS A 106 -12.18 7.29 -7.45
CA LYS A 106 -13.23 7.35 -6.43
C LYS A 106 -13.54 6.00 -5.77
N LEU A 107 -13.46 4.90 -6.53
CA LEU A 107 -13.88 3.56 -6.05
C LEU A 107 -12.73 2.70 -5.55
N LEU A 108 -11.53 2.85 -6.14
CA LEU A 108 -10.37 2.06 -5.74
C LEU A 108 -9.39 2.89 -4.91
N VAL A 109 -8.95 4.02 -5.45
CA VAL A 109 -7.84 4.78 -4.88
C VAL A 109 -8.20 5.43 -3.55
N LEU A 110 -9.21 6.31 -3.53
CA LEU A 110 -9.59 7.06 -2.32
C LEU A 110 -10.01 6.16 -1.14
N PRO A 111 -10.98 5.23 -1.28
CA PRO A 111 -11.37 4.38 -0.17
C PRO A 111 -10.26 3.41 0.23
N GLY A 112 -9.52 2.85 -0.72
CA GLY A 112 -8.37 1.99 -0.44
C GLY A 112 -7.29 2.73 0.36
N LEU A 113 -6.95 3.95 -0.03
CA LEU A 113 -5.94 4.78 0.64
C LEU A 113 -6.35 5.17 2.06
N LEU A 114 -7.61 5.54 2.27
CA LEU A 114 -8.13 5.89 3.59
C LEU A 114 -8.20 4.68 4.51
N LEU A 115 -8.74 3.55 4.03
CA LEU A 115 -8.90 2.34 4.83
C LEU A 115 -7.53 1.70 5.11
N ALA A 116 -6.64 1.62 4.12
CA ALA A 116 -5.26 1.15 4.33
C ALA A 116 -4.55 1.98 5.40
N GLY A 117 -4.70 3.30 5.36
CA GLY A 117 -4.18 4.20 6.41
C GLY A 117 -4.77 3.90 7.78
N LEU A 118 -6.11 3.86 7.89
CA LEU A 118 -6.81 3.62 9.14
C LEU A 118 -6.35 2.32 9.82
N PHE A 119 -6.32 1.21 9.07
CA PHE A 119 -5.84 -0.07 9.60
C PHE A 119 -4.32 -0.08 9.83
N GLY A 120 -3.55 0.66 9.02
CA GLY A 120 -2.12 0.84 9.20
C GLY A 120 -1.80 1.52 10.53
N PHE A 121 -2.41 2.68 10.80
CA PHE A 121 -2.27 3.38 12.08
C PHE A 121 -2.83 2.58 13.26
N GLY A 122 -3.91 1.81 13.06
CA GLY A 122 -4.41 0.88 14.06
C GLY A 122 -3.36 -0.17 14.47
N LEU A 123 -2.61 -0.71 13.50
CA LEU A 123 -1.55 -1.70 13.75
C LEU A 123 -0.34 -1.11 14.48
N LEU A 124 -0.04 0.19 14.31
CA LEU A 124 0.98 0.84 15.13
C LEU A 124 0.58 0.85 16.61
N HIS A 125 -0.70 1.06 16.92
CA HIS A 125 -1.18 1.13 18.29
C HIS A 125 -1.29 -0.26 18.96
N THR A 126 -1.78 -1.26 18.23
CA THR A 126 -2.03 -2.61 18.79
C THR A 126 -0.85 -3.57 18.64
N GLY A 127 -0.01 -3.40 17.63
CA GLY A 127 1.03 -4.37 17.26
C GLY A 127 2.33 -4.29 18.06
N GLY A 128 2.47 -3.35 18.98
CA GLY A 128 3.71 -3.14 19.75
C GLY A 128 4.89 -2.61 18.92
N TYR A 129 4.67 -2.27 17.65
CA TYR A 129 5.64 -1.54 16.82
C TYR A 129 5.69 -0.10 17.30
N GLY A 130 6.59 0.19 18.25
CA GLY A 130 6.76 1.55 18.75
C GLY A 130 7.21 2.51 17.64
N PHE A 131 6.89 3.79 17.79
CA PHE A 131 7.40 4.93 17.00
C PHE A 131 8.92 5.15 17.15
N ARG A 132 9.69 4.10 17.44
CA ARG A 132 11.15 4.15 17.62
C ARG A 132 11.90 3.72 16.38
N HIS A 133 11.24 3.03 15.46
CA HIS A 133 11.87 2.55 14.24
C HIS A 133 11.81 3.63 13.16
N GLY A 134 12.94 3.94 12.54
CA GLY A 134 12.99 4.98 11.52
C GLY A 134 12.13 4.64 10.31
N TRP A 135 12.03 3.36 9.94
CA TRP A 135 11.24 2.94 8.77
C TRP A 135 9.74 3.27 8.95
N VAL A 136 9.26 3.32 10.19
CA VAL A 136 7.88 3.69 10.52
C VAL A 136 7.64 5.16 10.22
N HIS A 137 8.52 6.05 10.65
CA HIS A 137 8.39 7.49 10.38
C HIS A 137 8.46 7.80 8.89
N LEU A 138 9.40 7.18 8.18
CA LEU A 138 9.53 7.35 6.73
C LEU A 138 8.29 6.82 6.00
N SER A 139 7.75 5.69 6.43
CA SER A 139 6.51 5.15 5.88
C SER A 139 5.31 6.08 6.08
N ILE A 140 5.16 6.65 7.28
CA ILE A 140 4.11 7.63 7.58
C ILE A 140 4.26 8.87 6.71
N ALA A 141 5.48 9.38 6.55
CA ALA A 141 5.75 10.53 5.70
C ALA A 141 5.36 10.27 4.23
N ILE A 142 5.73 9.11 3.68
CA ILE A 142 5.34 8.71 2.32
C ILE A 142 3.83 8.53 2.21
N TYR A 143 3.19 7.92 3.20
CA TYR A 143 1.73 7.78 3.23
C TYR A 143 1.02 9.14 3.22
N LEU A 144 1.46 10.08 4.05
CA LEU A 144 0.88 11.43 4.10
C LEU A 144 1.11 12.18 2.78
N LEU A 145 2.28 12.01 2.16
CA LEU A 145 2.55 12.56 0.84
C LEU A 145 1.60 12.00 -0.22
N LEU A 146 1.36 10.68 -0.24
CA LEU A 146 0.40 10.04 -1.13
C LEU A 146 -1.03 10.55 -0.87
N LEU A 147 -1.42 10.67 0.40
CA LEU A 147 -2.73 11.19 0.81
C LEU A 147 -2.93 12.61 0.30
N LEU A 148 -1.97 13.50 0.57
CA LEU A 148 -2.01 14.89 0.13
C LEU A 148 -2.03 14.99 -1.40
N LEU A 149 -1.18 14.23 -2.09
CA LEU A 149 -1.11 14.23 -3.54
C LEU A 149 -2.45 13.79 -4.18
N ASN A 150 -3.09 12.76 -3.63
CA ASN A 150 -4.37 12.26 -4.13
C ASN A 150 -5.52 13.24 -3.87
N PHE A 151 -5.62 13.77 -2.65
CA PHE A 151 -6.72 14.67 -2.27
C PHE A 151 -6.55 16.09 -2.81
N ALA A 152 -5.36 16.67 -2.67
CA ALA A 152 -5.13 18.07 -3.02
C ALA A 152 -4.85 18.29 -4.51
N TYR A 153 -4.33 17.28 -5.22
CA TYR A 153 -3.92 17.46 -6.63
C TYR A 153 -4.63 16.50 -7.59
N ILE A 154 -4.46 15.18 -7.47
CA ILE A 154 -4.96 14.24 -8.48
C ILE A 154 -6.48 14.30 -8.61
N THR A 155 -7.21 14.22 -7.51
CA THR A 155 -8.68 14.24 -7.51
C THR A 155 -9.28 15.52 -8.13
N PRO A 156 -8.91 16.74 -7.71
CA PRO A 156 -9.47 17.95 -8.32
C PRO A 156 -9.06 18.10 -9.79
N GLN A 157 -7.83 17.74 -10.14
CA GLN A 157 -7.35 17.82 -11.53
C GLN A 157 -8.03 16.81 -12.44
N LEU A 158 -8.40 15.64 -11.93
CA LEU A 158 -9.14 14.64 -12.68
C LEU A 158 -10.59 15.05 -12.88
N ARG A 159 -11.23 15.64 -11.85
CA ARG A 159 -12.59 16.22 -11.97
C ARG A 159 -12.66 17.30 -13.03
N LYS A 160 -11.68 18.22 -13.07
CA LYS A 160 -11.61 19.27 -14.11
C LYS A 160 -11.54 18.67 -15.52
N ARG A 161 -10.74 17.61 -15.71
CA ARG A 161 -10.63 16.90 -16.99
C ARG A 161 -11.93 16.22 -17.40
N VAL A 162 -12.62 15.57 -16.46
CA VAL A 162 -13.92 14.95 -16.73
C VAL A 162 -14.96 16.00 -17.12
N MET A 163 -15.04 17.12 -16.41
CA MET A 163 -15.97 18.20 -16.74
C MET A 163 -15.70 18.78 -18.14
N ALA A 164 -14.42 19.05 -18.46
CA ALA A 164 -14.05 19.52 -19.81
C ALA A 164 -14.34 18.49 -20.90
N ALA A 165 -14.19 17.19 -20.58
CA ALA A 165 -14.51 16.10 -21.49
C ALA A 165 -16.02 15.99 -21.73
N GLU A 166 -16.85 16.15 -20.70
CA GLU A 166 -18.31 16.17 -20.82
C GLU A 166 -18.79 17.37 -21.63
N ALA A 167 -18.25 18.57 -21.37
CA ALA A 167 -18.55 19.76 -22.18
C ALA A 167 -18.16 19.57 -23.67
N SER A 168 -17.01 18.94 -23.95
CA SER A 168 -16.60 18.63 -25.32
C SER A 168 -17.53 17.62 -25.98
N LYS A 169 -18.00 16.62 -25.22
CA LYS A 169 -18.98 15.65 -25.73
C LYS A 169 -20.31 16.33 -26.09
N GLU A 170 -20.77 17.29 -25.30
CA GLU A 170 -21.99 18.06 -25.57
C GLU A 170 -21.85 18.98 -26.78
N ALA A 171 -20.68 19.61 -26.95
CA ALA A 171 -20.37 20.44 -28.12
C ALA A 171 -20.19 19.62 -29.42
N GLY A 172 -19.97 18.31 -29.31
CA GLY A 172 -19.68 17.44 -30.46
C GLY A 172 -18.28 17.57 -31.03
N GLU A 173 -17.47 18.50 -30.50
CA GLU A 173 -16.10 18.77 -30.90
C GLU A 173 -15.17 18.88 -29.69
N GLU A 174 -13.87 18.73 -29.94
CA GLU A 174 -12.88 18.80 -28.87
C GLU A 174 -12.62 20.26 -28.47
N THR A 175 -13.07 20.64 -27.27
CA THR A 175 -12.87 22.01 -26.78
C THR A 175 -11.39 22.29 -26.51
N GLU A 176 -10.97 23.55 -26.70
CA GLU A 176 -9.62 24.01 -26.39
C GLU A 176 -9.23 23.76 -24.92
N ALA A 177 -10.20 23.91 -24.01
CA ALA A 177 -10.02 23.61 -22.59
C ALA A 177 -9.65 22.14 -22.33
N LEU A 178 -10.28 21.19 -23.03
CA LEU A 178 -9.92 19.78 -22.92
C LEU A 178 -8.52 19.52 -23.47
N ARG A 179 -8.18 20.07 -24.63
CA ARG A 179 -6.85 19.94 -25.24
C ARG A 179 -5.74 20.44 -24.30
N ALA A 180 -5.91 21.64 -23.77
CA ALA A 180 -4.95 22.23 -22.83
C ALA A 180 -4.73 21.35 -21.58
N LEU A 181 -5.80 20.72 -21.06
CA LEU A 181 -5.70 19.82 -19.90
C LEU A 181 -5.09 18.45 -20.22
N LEU A 182 -5.23 17.97 -21.45
CA LEU A 182 -4.62 16.72 -21.92
C LEU A 182 -3.12 16.89 -22.20
N ASP A 183 -2.71 18.07 -22.67
CA ASP A 183 -1.30 18.39 -22.95
C ASP A 183 -0.47 18.66 -21.69
N ASP A 184 -1.13 18.86 -20.54
CA ASP A 184 -0.46 19.03 -19.26
C ASP A 184 0.27 17.75 -18.80
N LYS A 185 1.57 17.70 -19.09
CA LYS A 185 2.47 16.61 -18.69
C LYS A 185 2.59 16.47 -17.17
N LYS A 186 2.32 17.52 -16.38
CA LYS A 186 2.50 17.51 -14.91
C LYS A 186 1.57 16.51 -14.24
N PHE A 187 0.31 16.47 -14.68
CA PHE A 187 -0.65 15.49 -14.17
C PHE A 187 -0.15 14.06 -14.37
N GLY A 188 0.41 13.80 -15.56
CA GLY A 188 0.94 12.49 -15.86
C GLY A 188 2.13 12.12 -14.99
N MET A 189 3.10 13.03 -14.87
CA MET A 189 4.29 12.83 -14.05
C MET A 189 3.94 12.62 -12.57
N LEU A 190 3.01 13.39 -12.01
CA LEU A 190 2.61 13.28 -10.60
C LEU A 190 1.85 11.98 -10.31
N ALA A 191 1.02 11.50 -11.24
CA ALA A 191 0.39 10.20 -11.12
C ALA A 191 1.41 9.05 -11.21
N ASP A 192 2.48 9.20 -11.99
CA ASP A 192 3.57 8.20 -12.06
C ASP A 192 4.42 8.23 -10.77
N ILE A 193 4.70 9.42 -10.22
CA ILE A 193 5.33 9.58 -8.90
C ILE A 193 4.49 8.91 -7.81
N ASN A 194 3.15 9.03 -7.86
CA ASN A 194 2.24 8.37 -6.93
C ASN A 194 2.40 6.85 -6.97
N ALA A 195 2.51 6.25 -8.17
CA ALA A 195 2.75 4.82 -8.31
C ALA A 195 4.12 4.39 -7.77
N ILE A 196 5.17 5.16 -8.05
CA ILE A 196 6.53 4.89 -7.53
C ILE A 196 6.56 5.00 -6.01
N ALA A 197 5.93 6.02 -5.44
CA ALA A 197 5.86 6.22 -3.99
C ALA A 197 5.11 5.07 -3.29
N LEU A 198 4.05 4.52 -3.92
CA LEU A 198 3.39 3.31 -3.43
C LEU A 198 4.34 2.09 -3.44
N LEU A 199 5.10 1.89 -4.51
CA LEU A 199 6.07 0.79 -4.59
C LEU A 199 7.17 0.94 -3.53
N LEU A 200 7.68 2.16 -3.34
CA LEU A 200 8.67 2.47 -2.33
C LEU A 200 8.12 2.21 -0.91
N LEU A 201 6.89 2.66 -0.62
CA LEU A 201 6.22 2.39 0.65
C LEU A 201 6.07 0.89 0.89
N SER A 202 5.65 0.14 -0.13
CA SER A 202 5.47 -1.32 -0.06
C SER A 202 6.79 -2.03 0.21
N LEU A 203 7.87 -1.61 -0.46
CA LEU A 203 9.22 -2.15 -0.26
C LEU A 203 9.74 -1.85 1.14
N LEU A 204 9.57 -0.60 1.60
CA LEU A 204 9.98 -0.16 2.93
C LEU A 204 9.29 -0.97 4.04
N MET A 205 7.99 -1.21 3.90
CA MET A 205 7.19 -2.04 4.80
C MET A 205 7.59 -3.52 4.79
N THR A 206 8.19 -4.00 3.69
CA THR A 206 8.61 -5.39 3.53
C THR A 206 10.01 -5.63 4.06
N LEU A 207 10.96 -4.77 3.70
CA LEU A 207 12.38 -4.94 4.04
C LEU A 207 12.72 -4.50 5.47
N LYS A 208 12.00 -3.51 6.02
CA LYS A 208 12.19 -2.97 7.39
C LYS A 208 13.67 -2.80 7.78
N PRO A 209 14.48 -2.05 7.00
CA PRO A 209 15.93 -2.13 7.11
C PRO A 209 16.56 -1.48 8.37
N PHE A 210 15.81 -0.73 9.18
CA PHE A 210 16.33 0.01 10.35
C PHE A 210 15.29 0.28 11.45
#